data_AF-A0A1Y4S6I7-F1
#
_entry.id   AF-A0A1Y4S6I7-F1
#
_cell.length_a   1.000
_cell.length_b   1.000
_cell.length_c   1.000
_cell.angle_alpha   90.00
_cell.angle_beta   90.00
_cell.angle_gamma   90.00
#
_symmetry.space_group_name_H-M   'P 1'
#
loop_
_entity.id
_entity.type
_entity.pdbx_description
1 polymer ?
#
loop_
_entity_poly.entity_id
_entity_poly.type
_entity_poly.pdbx_seq_one_letter_code
_entity_poly.pdbx_strand_id
1 'polypeptide(L)'
;MCYLKEINRAGSMNEIQRIIVKAVVSQKENFTYQFIFKKIKDELEDLGLPESIADSYRIDNMISETLEQMLEKGNISYFNNVYIPRRSPVKRVRAAFA
;
A
#
# COMPACT_ATOMS: atom_id res chain seq x y z
N MET A 1 -19.97 25.54 -18.52
CA MET A 1 -19.45 25.95 -17.20
C MET A 1 -19.30 24.71 -16.34
N CYS A 2 -18.09 24.18 -16.21
CA CYS A 2 -17.80 23.02 -15.38
C CYS A 2 -17.77 23.46 -13.91
N TYR A 3 -18.74 23.02 -13.12
CA TYR A 3 -18.73 23.17 -11.68
C TYR A 3 -17.68 22.21 -11.11
N LEU A 4 -16.46 22.71 -10.94
CA LEU A 4 -15.47 22.18 -10.00
C LEU A 4 -16.10 22.28 -8.60
N LYS A 5 -16.94 21.30 -8.27
CA LYS A 5 -17.42 21.09 -6.91
C LYS A 5 -16.18 20.90 -6.06
N GLU A 6 -16.05 21.82 -5.12
CA GLU A 6 -14.98 21.97 -4.16
C GLU A 6 -14.55 20.61 -3.64
N ILE A 7 -13.38 20.21 -4.12
CA ILE A 7 -12.69 19.05 -3.64
C ILE A 7 -12.28 19.44 -2.22
N ASN A 8 -12.90 18.81 -1.23
CA ASN A 8 -12.39 18.73 0.15
C ASN A 8 -11.04 17.99 0.14
N ARG A 9 -10.03 18.62 -0.48
CA ARG A 9 -8.83 18.00 -1.07
C ARG A 9 -7.71 17.72 -0.06
N ALA A 10 -7.92 18.10 1.21
CA ALA A 10 -6.96 17.85 2.29
C ALA A 10 -7.15 16.49 2.98
N GLY A 11 -8.34 15.87 2.89
CA GLY A 11 -8.60 14.51 3.42
C GLY A 11 -8.15 13.40 2.47
N SER A 12 -8.42 13.58 1.17
CA SER A 12 -8.30 12.53 0.16
C SER A 12 -6.89 11.96 -0.03
N MET A 13 -5.82 12.77 0.01
CA MET A 13 -4.45 12.27 -0.23
C MET A 13 -3.88 11.44 0.93
N ASN A 14 -4.11 11.89 2.17
CA ASN A 14 -3.67 11.16 3.35
C ASN A 14 -4.46 9.85 3.51
N GLU A 15 -5.74 9.85 3.13
CA GLU A 15 -6.56 8.64 3.09
C GLU A 15 -6.05 7.64 2.04
N ILE A 16 -5.71 8.11 0.83
CA ILE A 16 -5.09 7.27 -0.21
C ILE A 16 -3.78 6.66 0.30
N GLN A 17 -2.90 7.47 0.90
CA GLN A 17 -1.65 6.96 1.47
C GLN A 17 -1.89 5.89 2.54
N ARG A 18 -2.89 6.09 3.40
CA ARG A 18 -3.27 5.13 4.44
C ARG A 18 -3.79 3.83 3.85
N ILE A 19 -4.58 3.89 2.78
CA ILE A 19 -5.08 2.71 2.04
C ILE A 19 -3.91 1.95 1.42
N ILE A 20 -2.98 2.64 0.76
CA ILE A 20 -1.78 2.02 0.17
C ILE A 20 -0.96 1.30 1.25
N VAL A 21 -0.62 1.99 2.34
CA VAL A 21 0.14 1.39 3.44
C VAL A 21 -0.61 0.20 4.03
N LYS A 22 -1.92 0.31 4.26
CA LYS A 22 -2.74 -0.78 4.78
C LYS A 22 -2.77 -1.98 3.82
N ALA A 23 -2.92 -1.74 2.52
CA ALA A 23 -2.97 -2.77 1.49
C ALA A 23 -1.65 -3.55 1.42
N VAL A 24 -0.51 -2.87 1.57
CA VAL A 24 0.84 -3.49 1.57
C VAL A 24 1.13 -4.20 2.89
N VAL A 25 0.90 -3.56 4.05
CA VAL A 25 1.17 -4.17 5.38
C VAL A 25 0.25 -5.36 5.67
N SER A 26 -0.98 -5.37 5.13
CA SER A 26 -1.90 -6.48 5.31
C SER A 26 -1.48 -7.75 4.55
N GLN A 27 -0.51 -7.67 3.63
CA GLN A 27 -0.04 -8.85 2.91
C GLN A 27 0.83 -9.72 3.80
N LYS A 28 0.38 -10.96 4.00
CA LYS A 28 1.11 -12.02 4.72
C LYS A 28 1.81 -13.00 3.78
N GLU A 29 1.50 -12.89 2.49
CA GLU A 29 1.97 -13.74 1.41
C GLU A 29 2.73 -12.89 0.40
N ASN A 30 3.46 -13.57 -0.48
CA ASN A 30 4.21 -12.90 -1.53
C ASN A 30 3.25 -12.26 -2.52
N PHE A 31 3.53 -11.02 -2.92
CA PHE A 31 2.65 -10.25 -3.80
C PHE A 31 3.45 -9.56 -4.91
N THR A 32 2.77 -9.26 -6.02
CA THR A 32 3.35 -8.46 -7.11
C THR A 32 2.84 -7.02 -7.03
N TYR A 33 3.54 -6.12 -7.72
CA TYR A 33 3.09 -4.73 -7.85
C TYR A 33 1.67 -4.66 -8.41
N GLN A 34 1.39 -5.39 -9.50
CA GLN A 34 0.09 -5.40 -10.16
C GLN A 34 -1.04 -5.86 -9.23
N PHE A 35 -0.77 -6.83 -8.34
CA PHE A 35 -1.74 -7.29 -7.36
C PHE A 35 -2.10 -6.19 -6.34
N ILE A 36 -1.08 -5.51 -5.80
CA ILE A 36 -1.29 -4.39 -4.86
C ILE A 36 -1.99 -3.23 -5.55
N PHE A 37 -1.56 -2.88 -6.75
CA PHE A 37 -2.16 -1.81 -7.54
C PHE A 37 -3.65 -2.06 -7.78
N LYS A 38 -4.02 -3.28 -8.22
CA LYS A 38 -5.41 -3.66 -8.41
C LYS A 38 -6.21 -3.56 -7.11
N LYS A 39 -5.68 -4.10 -6.00
CA LYS A 39 -6.34 -4.06 -4.70
C LYS A 39 -6.58 -2.63 -4.20
N ILE A 40 -5.63 -1.74 -4.44
CA ILE A 40 -5.78 -0.31 -4.10
C ILE A 40 -6.83 0.33 -5.00
N LYS A 41 -6.84 0.03 -6.31
CA LYS A 41 -7.87 0.52 -7.24
C LYS A 41 -9.27 0.08 -6.79
N ASP A 42 -9.45 -1.19 -6.47
CA ASP A 42 -10.71 -1.73 -5.95
C ASP A 42 -11.13 -0.99 -4.65
N GLU A 43 -10.23 -0.82 -3.68
CA GLU A 43 -10.52 -0.09 -2.43
C GLU A 43 -10.86 1.41 -2.66
N LEU A 44 -10.31 2.03 -3.70
CA LEU A 44 -10.62 3.43 -4.04
C LEU A 44 -11.97 3.57 -4.75
N GLU A 45 -12.35 2.60 -5.58
CA GLU A 45 -13.67 2.53 -6.21
C GLU A 45 -14.77 2.30 -5.16
N ASP A 46 -14.55 1.42 -4.19
CA ASP A 46 -15.46 1.20 -3.04
C ASP A 46 -15.70 2.47 -2.22
N LEU A 47 -14.71 3.36 -2.14
CA LEU A 47 -14.81 4.65 -1.45
C LEU A 47 -15.50 5.75 -2.29
N GLY A 48 -15.91 5.43 -3.53
CA GLY A 48 -16.56 6.38 -4.43
C GLY A 48 -15.63 7.49 -4.91
N LEU A 49 -14.31 7.28 -4.86
CA LEU A 49 -13.36 8.23 -5.42
C LEU A 49 -13.39 8.12 -6.95
N PRO A 50 -13.38 9.26 -7.68
CA PRO A 50 -13.44 9.24 -9.14
C PRO A 50 -12.23 8.49 -9.72
N GLU A 51 -12.47 7.60 -10.68
CA GLU A 51 -11.43 6.80 -11.38
C GLU A 51 -10.26 7.66 -11.90
N SER A 52 -10.49 8.94 -12.23
CA SER A 52 -9.42 9.88 -12.62
C SER A 52 -8.35 10.11 -11.55
N ILE A 53 -8.64 9.85 -10.27
CA ILE A 53 -7.66 9.86 -9.18
C ILE A 53 -6.98 8.48 -9.10
N ALA A 54 -7.74 7.39 -9.25
CA ALA A 54 -7.25 6.01 -9.23
C ALA A 54 -6.21 5.71 -10.33
N ASP A 55 -6.38 6.28 -11.52
CA ASP A 55 -5.46 6.16 -12.67
C ASP A 55 -4.38 7.25 -12.70
N SER A 56 -4.22 8.02 -11.63
CA SER A 56 -3.22 9.09 -11.57
C SER A 56 -1.81 8.52 -11.41
N TYR A 57 -0.87 9.05 -12.21
CA TYR A 57 0.58 8.92 -12.00
C TYR A 57 1.02 9.17 -10.54
N ARG A 58 0.26 9.97 -9.79
CA ARG A 58 0.51 10.20 -8.36
C ARG A 58 0.32 8.95 -7.50
N ILE A 59 -0.69 8.11 -7.77
CA ILE A 59 -0.92 6.89 -7.00
C ILE A 59 0.18 5.89 -7.29
N ASP A 60 0.56 5.75 -8.56
CA ASP A 60 1.66 4.89 -8.96
C ASP A 60 2.98 5.28 -8.26
N ASN A 61 3.28 6.58 -8.20
CA ASN A 61 4.42 7.10 -7.45
C ASN A 61 4.30 6.82 -5.95
N MET A 62 3.13 7.04 -5.34
CA MET A 62 2.91 6.81 -3.91
C MET A 62 3.03 5.33 -3.53
N ILE A 63 2.58 4.41 -4.38
CA ILE A 63 2.74 2.97 -4.18
C ILE A 63 4.23 2.62 -4.26
N SER A 64 4.92 3.11 -5.28
CA SER A 64 6.36 2.90 -5.46
C SER A 64 7.16 3.42 -4.27
N GLU A 65 6.95 4.67 -3.86
CA GLU A 65 7.59 5.27 -2.67
C GLU A 65 7.29 4.47 -1.40
N THR A 66 6.06 3.99 -1.23
CA THR A 66 5.69 3.19 -0.05
C THR A 66 6.41 1.84 -0.04
N LEU A 67 6.53 1.19 -1.20
CA LEU A 67 7.25 -0.07 -1.33
C LEU A 67 8.76 0.12 -1.11
N GLU A 68 9.35 1.18 -1.66
CA GLU A 68 10.75 1.55 -1.43
C GLU A 68 11.01 1.82 0.06
N GLN A 69 10.17 2.63 0.72
CA GLN A 69 10.31 2.87 2.16
C GLN A 69 10.20 1.59 2.99
N MET A 70 9.35 0.64 2.58
CA MET A 70 9.24 -0.66 3.27
C MET A 70 10.42 -1.58 2.97
N LEU A 71 11.04 -1.49 1.79
CA LEU A 71 12.28 -2.18 1.45
C LEU A 71 13.44 -1.62 2.29
N GLU A 72 13.60 -0.30 2.35
CA GLU A 72 14.63 0.38 3.13
C GLU A 72 14.52 0.07 4.63
N LYS A 73 13.30 0.06 5.16
CA LYS A 73 13.03 -0.33 6.55
C LYS A 73 13.20 -1.83 6.80
N GLY A 74 13.41 -2.63 5.75
CA GLY A 74 13.57 -4.08 5.83
C GLY A 74 12.30 -4.82 6.24
N ASN A 75 11.12 -4.23 6.00
CA ASN A 75 9.80 -4.82 6.26
C ASN A 75 9.36 -5.75 5.13
N ILE A 76 9.81 -5.48 3.91
CA ILE A 76 9.59 -6.33 2.74
C ILE A 76 10.93 -6.56 2.04
N SER A 77 11.03 -7.59 1.21
CA SER A 77 12.16 -7.87 0.33
C SER A 77 11.65 -8.00 -1.10
N TYR A 78 12.44 -7.59 -2.08
CA TYR A 78 12.08 -7.71 -3.49
C TYR A 78 12.98 -8.73 -4.17
N PHE A 79 12.41 -9.81 -4.70
CA PHE A 79 13.15 -10.84 -5.40
C PHE A 79 12.32 -11.38 -6.58
N ASN A 80 12.92 -11.45 -7.76
CA ASN A 80 12.30 -12.00 -8.96
C ASN A 80 10.92 -11.39 -9.30
N ASN A 81 10.80 -10.06 -9.28
CA ASN A 81 9.55 -9.32 -9.51
C ASN A 81 8.42 -9.58 -8.50
N VAL A 82 8.78 -10.09 -7.32
CA VAL A 82 7.85 -10.40 -6.24
C VAL A 82 8.31 -9.72 -4.95
N TYR A 83 7.37 -9.07 -4.28
CA TYR A 83 7.54 -8.52 -2.95
C TYR A 83 7.22 -9.60 -1.92
N ILE A 84 8.17 -9.82 -1.01
CA ILE A 84 8.14 -10.83 0.02
C ILE A 84 8.04 -10.08 1.36
N PRO A 85 6.88 -10.08 2.03
CA PRO A 85 6.76 -9.45 3.33
C PRO A 85 7.64 -10.19 4.33
N ARG A 86 8.52 -9.44 5.01
CA ARG A 86 9.39 -10.00 6.04
C ARG A 86 8.51 -10.30 7.25
N ARG A 87 8.20 -11.58 7.43
CA ARG A 87 7.61 -12.06 8.67
C ARG A 87 8.62 -11.75 9.76
N SER A 88 8.30 -10.78 10.64
CA SER A 88 9.04 -10.60 11.88
C SER A 88 9.22 -11.98 12.50
N PRO A 89 10.42 -12.36 12.98
CA PRO A 89 10.57 -13.64 13.64
C PRO A 89 9.51 -13.66 14.74
N VAL A 90 8.58 -14.62 14.63
CA VAL A 90 7.75 -15.02 15.77
C VAL A 90 8.75 -15.12 16.90
N LYS A 91 8.64 -14.26 17.93
CA LYS A 91 9.50 -14.32 19.11
C LYS A 91 9.53 -15.79 19.49
N ARG A 92 10.61 -16.50 19.19
CA ARG A 92 10.86 -17.81 19.78
C ARG A 92 11.09 -17.45 21.22
N VAL A 93 10.01 -17.50 22.00
CA VAL A 93 10.04 -17.38 23.44
C VAL A 93 10.96 -18.52 23.88
N ARG A 94 12.25 -18.23 24.02
CA ARG A 94 13.17 -19.04 24.80
C ARG A 94 12.76 -18.82 26.25
N ALA A 95 11.77 -19.57 26.70
CA ALA A 95 11.50 -19.72 28.12
C ALA A 95 11.97 -21.12 28.56
N ALA A 96 12.99 -21.10 29.40
CA ALA A 96 13.34 -22.05 30.45
C ALA A 96 13.56 -23.53 30.06
N PHE A 97 14.83 -23.90 29.97
CA PHE A 97 15.32 -25.03 30.76
C PHE A 97 16.36 -24.45 31.72
N ALA A 98 15.92 -24.27 32.97
CA ALA A 98 16.77 -24.08 34.14
C ALA A 98 16.84 -25.43 34.85
#